data_AF-A0A949AGD8-F1
#
_entry.id   AF-A0A949AGD8-F1
#
_cell.length_a   1.000
_cell.length_b   1.000
_cell.length_c   1.000
_cell.angle_alpha   90.00
_cell.angle_beta   90.00
_cell.angle_gamma   90.00
#
_symmetry.space_group_name_H-M   'P 1'
#
loop_
_entity.id
_entity.type
_entity.pdbx_description
1 polymer ?
#
loop_
_entity_poly.entity_id
_entity_poly.type
_entity_poly.pdbx_seq_one_letter_code
_entity_poly.pdbx_strand_id
1 'polypeptide(L)'
;MRNREKISYEIDPHNRLIVKKTGKPSGITRFRQILDGRFKIGKDNSLSYHIKKSSQTDVPQQVKLFGNYSLENDRNLVLTLNKWNNQVQGNKLIIKGQLLDAKDDELSFSVGTRDSKGGGTIYILKLFGAWQADKYNRLSFNVKREKGAIDNLALEGAWKINNNNEIVYTHTESILKTKEEITNTLTFKGHWDITEKNRISYVLNKEINSQFDFEVGLIRATKSGIEYKISIGGAQAIKTLALSGKWKLNKKLGLLFEIPYEGGEIQSIAFGATCKLSGKDTLDFKLKNRLGEDLETSMRLSRKILKDQGEAYIEALRDGKEVSLLAGIGFRW
;
A
#
# COMPACT_ATOMS: atom_id res chain seq x y z
N MET A 1 -24.06 -48.52 -7.93
CA MET A 1 -23.51 -47.17 -8.16
C MET A 1 -21.99 -47.26 -8.30
N ARG A 2 -21.40 -46.78 -9.39
CA ARG A 2 -19.93 -46.74 -9.55
C ARG A 2 -19.35 -45.78 -8.51
N ASN A 3 -18.52 -46.29 -7.58
CA ASN A 3 -17.69 -45.46 -6.72
C ASN A 3 -16.81 -44.58 -7.62
N ARG A 4 -17.16 -43.29 -7.76
CA ARG A 4 -16.29 -42.33 -8.44
C ARG A 4 -15.03 -42.18 -7.59
N GLU A 5 -13.88 -42.56 -8.14
CA GLU A 5 -12.59 -42.30 -7.50
C GLU A 5 -12.49 -40.81 -7.17
N LYS A 6 -12.30 -40.49 -5.89
CA LYS A 6 -12.18 -39.10 -5.46
C LYS A 6 -10.71 -38.70 -5.60
N ILE A 7 -10.41 -37.95 -6.65
CA ILE A 7 -9.11 -37.30 -6.83
C ILE A 7 -8.96 -36.27 -5.70
N SER A 8 -7.83 -36.28 -5.01
CA SER A 8 -7.46 -35.22 -4.06
C SER A 8 -6.18 -34.52 -4.50
N TYR A 9 -6.13 -33.23 -4.23
CA TYR A 9 -5.01 -32.36 -4.59
C TYR A 9 -4.31 -31.84 -3.34
N GLU A 10 -3.01 -31.62 -3.44
CA GLU A 10 -2.15 -31.03 -2.42
C GLU A 10 -1.13 -30.11 -3.08
N ILE A 11 -0.60 -29.12 -2.36
CA ILE A 11 0.54 -28.32 -2.83
C ILE A 11 1.75 -28.59 -1.97
N ASP A 12 2.86 -28.86 -2.64
CA ASP A 12 4.11 -29.19 -1.98
C ASP A 12 4.97 -27.94 -1.68
N PRO A 13 6.09 -28.09 -0.95
CA PRO A 13 6.98 -26.97 -0.62
C PRO A 13 7.61 -26.26 -1.82
N HIS A 14 7.48 -26.77 -3.05
CA HIS A 14 7.97 -26.18 -4.29
C HIS A 14 6.85 -25.55 -5.12
N ASN A 15 5.69 -25.26 -4.52
CA ASN A 15 4.52 -24.67 -5.19
C ASN A 15 4.00 -25.53 -6.36
N ARG A 16 4.07 -26.86 -6.24
CA ARG A 16 3.60 -27.80 -7.27
C ARG A 16 2.32 -28.47 -6.83
N LEU A 17 1.41 -28.70 -7.78
CA LEU A 17 0.18 -29.43 -7.52
C LEU A 17 0.46 -30.94 -7.55
N ILE A 18 0.11 -31.64 -6.48
CA ILE A 18 0.20 -33.10 -6.36
C ILE A 18 -1.21 -33.67 -6.41
N VAL A 19 -1.41 -34.69 -7.26
CA VAL A 19 -2.61 -35.53 -7.23
C VAL A 19 -2.34 -36.80 -6.43
N LYS A 20 -3.28 -37.14 -5.56
CA LYS A 20 -3.38 -38.46 -4.91
C LYS A 20 -4.55 -39.22 -5.54
N LYS A 21 -4.25 -40.34 -6.19
CA LYS A 21 -5.26 -41.33 -6.58
C LYS A 21 -5.48 -42.29 -5.42
N THR A 22 -6.73 -42.49 -5.01
CA THR A 22 -7.11 -43.54 -4.06
C THR A 22 -7.52 -44.77 -4.85
N GLY A 23 -6.67 -45.79 -4.88
CA GLY A 23 -7.02 -47.13 -5.36
C GLY A 23 -7.64 -47.97 -4.23
N LYS A 24 -8.29 -49.08 -4.59
CA LYS A 24 -8.89 -50.10 -3.69
C LYS A 24 -7.98 -50.46 -2.49
N PRO A 25 -8.53 -51.05 -1.40
CA PRO A 25 -7.78 -51.47 -0.22
C PRO A 25 -6.89 -52.69 -0.52
N SER A 26 -5.93 -52.52 -1.41
CA SER A 26 -4.77 -53.38 -1.61
C SER A 26 -3.59 -52.63 -1.00
N GLY A 27 -2.87 -53.25 -0.08
CA GLY A 27 -1.87 -52.62 0.80
C GLY A 27 -0.61 -52.08 0.11
N ILE A 28 -0.75 -51.27 -0.94
CA ILE A 28 0.32 -50.53 -1.62
C ILE A 28 0.11 -49.02 -1.38
N THR A 29 1.22 -48.35 -1.13
CA THR A 29 1.39 -46.93 -0.81
C THR A 29 0.71 -46.00 -1.81
N ARG A 30 0.08 -44.94 -1.29
CA ARG A 30 -0.58 -43.85 -2.04
C ARG A 30 0.34 -43.31 -3.15
N PHE A 31 -0.02 -43.52 -4.42
CA PHE A 31 0.72 -42.91 -5.54
C PHE A 31 0.48 -41.39 -5.55
N ARG A 32 1.51 -40.61 -5.18
CA ARG A 32 1.55 -39.15 -5.31
C ARG A 32 2.16 -38.83 -6.66
N GLN A 33 1.40 -38.18 -7.54
CA GLN A 33 1.90 -37.71 -8.83
C GLN A 33 2.01 -36.19 -8.81
N ILE A 34 3.19 -35.67 -9.16
CA ILE A 34 3.40 -34.24 -9.41
C ILE A 34 2.80 -33.90 -10.77
N LEU A 35 1.99 -32.85 -10.81
CA LEU A 35 1.46 -32.29 -12.04
C LEU A 35 2.33 -31.09 -12.42
N ASP A 36 3.10 -31.21 -13.49
CA ASP A 36 3.91 -30.09 -13.98
C ASP A 36 3.01 -28.95 -14.45
N GLY A 37 3.20 -27.76 -13.90
CA GLY A 37 2.34 -26.63 -14.18
C GLY A 37 2.73 -25.38 -13.40
N ARG A 38 1.86 -24.37 -13.41
CA ARG A 38 2.06 -23.13 -12.65
C ARG A 38 0.75 -22.49 -12.25
N PHE A 39 0.79 -21.69 -11.17
CA PHE A 39 -0.33 -20.84 -10.81
C PHE A 39 -0.47 -19.68 -11.79
N LYS A 40 -1.71 -19.24 -11.99
CA LYS A 40 -2.07 -18.01 -12.67
C LYS A 40 -3.20 -17.33 -11.90
N ILE A 41 -3.14 -16.01 -11.85
CA ILE A 41 -4.21 -15.17 -11.34
C ILE A 41 -4.87 -14.48 -12.54
N GLY A 42 -6.18 -14.62 -12.67
CA GLY A 42 -6.99 -13.94 -13.68
C GLY A 42 -7.21 -12.46 -13.34
N LYS A 43 -7.81 -11.69 -14.27
CA LYS A 43 -8.13 -10.26 -14.07
C LYS A 43 -9.12 -10.01 -12.93
N ASP A 44 -9.90 -11.03 -12.60
CA ASP A 44 -10.89 -11.07 -11.52
C ASP A 44 -10.30 -11.58 -10.19
N ASN A 45 -8.97 -11.70 -10.13
CA ASN A 45 -8.24 -12.36 -9.07
C ASN A 45 -8.66 -13.82 -8.83
N SER A 46 -9.11 -14.53 -9.87
CA SER A 46 -9.33 -15.98 -9.78
C SER A 46 -8.00 -16.73 -9.85
N LEU A 47 -7.69 -17.53 -8.82
CA LEU A 47 -6.51 -18.41 -8.84
C LEU A 47 -6.82 -19.67 -9.64
N SER A 48 -5.90 -20.07 -10.51
CA SER A 48 -5.95 -21.39 -11.14
C SER A 48 -4.56 -21.99 -11.31
N TYR A 49 -4.49 -23.31 -11.32
CA TYR A 49 -3.29 -24.06 -11.65
C TYR A 49 -3.39 -24.57 -13.09
N HIS A 50 -2.43 -24.18 -13.93
CA HIS A 50 -2.36 -24.57 -15.35
C HIS A 50 -1.36 -25.71 -15.51
N ILE A 51 -1.85 -26.90 -15.86
CA ILE A 51 -1.04 -28.10 -16.05
C ILE A 51 -0.47 -28.09 -17.48
N LYS A 52 0.83 -28.36 -17.61
CA LYS A 52 1.51 -28.57 -18.88
C LYS A 52 0.98 -29.87 -19.49
N LYS A 53 0.50 -29.84 -20.74
CA LYS A 53 0.04 -31.03 -21.48
C LYS A 53 1.19 -32.05 -21.58
N SER A 54 1.28 -33.00 -20.65
CA SER A 54 2.19 -34.14 -20.77
C SER A 54 1.82 -35.36 -19.93
N SER A 55 0.77 -35.32 -19.11
CA SER A 55 0.40 -36.45 -18.27
C SER A 55 -0.66 -37.33 -18.95
N GLN A 56 -0.39 -38.63 -19.10
CA GLN A 56 -1.28 -39.71 -19.56
C GLN A 56 -2.50 -39.94 -18.63
N THR A 57 -2.97 -38.90 -17.97
CA THR A 57 -3.93 -38.95 -16.87
C THR A 57 -5.12 -38.09 -17.26
N ASP A 58 -6.34 -38.59 -17.05
CA ASP A 58 -7.60 -37.85 -17.21
C ASP A 58 -7.74 -36.77 -16.13
N VAL A 59 -6.89 -35.75 -16.21
CA VAL A 59 -6.81 -34.61 -15.28
C VAL A 59 -7.07 -33.35 -16.09
N PRO A 60 -7.94 -32.43 -15.60
CA PRO A 60 -8.23 -31.19 -16.31
C PRO A 60 -6.97 -30.35 -16.47
N GLN A 61 -6.77 -29.75 -17.64
CA GLN A 61 -5.61 -28.89 -17.93
C GLN A 61 -5.57 -27.62 -17.07
N GLN A 62 -6.69 -27.27 -16.45
CA GLN A 62 -6.81 -26.15 -15.53
C GLN A 62 -7.62 -26.55 -14.30
N VAL A 63 -7.07 -26.29 -13.12
CA VAL A 63 -7.77 -26.46 -11.84
C VAL A 63 -8.05 -25.07 -11.26
N LYS A 64 -9.31 -24.64 -11.26
CA LYS A 64 -9.73 -23.37 -10.64
C LYS A 64 -9.84 -23.52 -9.14
N LEU A 65 -9.34 -22.53 -8.39
CA LEU A 65 -9.25 -22.54 -6.94
C LEU A 65 -10.02 -21.34 -6.39
N PHE A 66 -10.94 -21.60 -5.47
CA PHE A 66 -11.83 -20.59 -4.90
C PHE A 66 -11.61 -20.49 -3.39
N GLY A 67 -11.30 -19.30 -2.92
CA GLY A 67 -11.01 -19.06 -1.52
C GLY A 67 -10.86 -17.57 -1.21
N ASN A 68 -10.37 -17.26 -0.02
CA ASN A 68 -10.01 -15.92 0.44
C ASN A 68 -8.50 -15.76 0.48
N TYR A 69 -8.00 -14.65 -0.04
CA TYR A 69 -6.59 -14.29 0.05
C TYR A 69 -6.24 -13.73 1.43
N SER A 70 -5.05 -14.08 1.91
CA SER A 70 -4.39 -13.46 3.05
C SER A 70 -2.88 -13.47 2.84
N LEU A 71 -2.16 -12.65 3.59
CA LEU A 71 -0.71 -12.75 3.71
C LEU A 71 -0.35 -13.54 4.96
N GLU A 72 0.74 -14.30 4.86
CA GLU A 72 1.39 -14.90 6.02
C GLU A 72 2.83 -14.38 6.09
N ASN A 73 3.16 -13.73 7.21
CA ASN A 73 4.45 -13.10 7.49
C ASN A 73 4.92 -12.15 6.37
N ASP A 74 3.99 -11.38 5.78
CA ASP A 74 4.25 -10.46 4.66
C ASP A 74 4.92 -11.06 3.42
N ARG A 75 4.91 -12.40 3.29
CA ARG A 75 5.68 -13.09 2.26
C ARG A 75 4.83 -14.04 1.44
N ASN A 76 4.12 -14.92 2.13
CA ASN A 76 3.42 -16.01 1.47
C ASN A 76 2.02 -15.55 1.11
N LEU A 77 1.65 -15.76 -0.15
CA LEU A 77 0.28 -15.59 -0.57
C LEU A 77 -0.51 -16.83 -0.14
N VAL A 78 -1.44 -16.66 0.79
CA VAL A 78 -2.28 -17.73 1.28
C VAL A 78 -3.66 -17.60 0.66
N LEU A 79 -4.18 -18.70 0.11
CA LEU A 79 -5.57 -18.83 -0.31
C LEU A 79 -6.27 -19.84 0.60
N THR A 80 -7.20 -19.36 1.43
CA THR A 80 -8.05 -20.22 2.28
C THR A 80 -9.27 -20.65 1.49
N LEU A 81 -9.41 -21.94 1.21
CA LEU A 81 -10.36 -22.45 0.21
C LEU A 81 -11.76 -22.69 0.78
N ASN A 82 -12.79 -22.31 0.02
CA ASN A 82 -14.18 -22.25 0.53
C ASN A 82 -14.80 -23.62 0.87
N LYS A 83 -14.52 -24.68 0.09
CA LYS A 83 -15.22 -25.98 0.23
C LYS A 83 -14.36 -27.17 -0.24
N TRP A 84 -13.18 -27.37 0.35
CA TRP A 84 -12.30 -28.46 -0.05
C TRP A 84 -12.28 -29.68 0.87
N ASN A 85 -13.40 -30.10 1.49
CA ASN A 85 -13.55 -31.39 2.20
C ASN A 85 -12.31 -31.88 2.99
N ASN A 86 -11.54 -30.98 3.62
CA ASN A 86 -10.28 -31.27 4.32
C ASN A 86 -9.21 -32.01 3.49
N GLN A 87 -9.16 -31.80 2.17
CA GLN A 87 -8.14 -32.40 1.29
C GLN A 87 -6.73 -31.82 1.52
N VAL A 88 -6.64 -30.64 2.12
CA VAL A 88 -5.41 -29.94 2.51
C VAL A 88 -5.53 -29.50 3.97
N GLN A 89 -4.42 -29.51 4.72
CA GLN A 89 -4.43 -29.13 6.14
C GLN A 89 -5.01 -27.72 6.33
N GLY A 90 -6.08 -27.61 7.13
CA GLY A 90 -6.77 -26.35 7.40
C GLY A 90 -7.46 -25.70 6.19
N ASN A 91 -7.60 -26.42 5.06
CA ASN A 91 -8.09 -25.89 3.78
C ASN A 91 -7.27 -24.67 3.27
N LYS A 92 -6.02 -24.53 3.71
CA LYS A 92 -5.13 -23.44 3.31
C LYS A 92 -4.18 -23.88 2.20
N LEU A 93 -4.12 -23.06 1.17
CA LEU A 93 -3.17 -23.19 0.08
C LEU A 93 -2.13 -22.07 0.24
N ILE A 94 -0.90 -22.43 0.59
CA ILE A 94 0.18 -21.49 0.80
C ILE A 94 1.04 -21.48 -0.46
N ILE A 95 1.00 -20.40 -1.23
CA ILE A 95 1.94 -20.14 -2.32
C ILE A 95 3.13 -19.39 -1.73
N LYS A 96 4.26 -20.09 -1.64
CA LYS A 96 5.51 -19.48 -1.19
C LYS A 96 6.02 -18.55 -2.27
N GLY A 97 6.01 -17.26 -1.99
CA GLY A 97 6.52 -16.23 -2.88
C GLY A 97 7.37 -15.22 -2.15
N GLN A 98 7.74 -14.16 -2.85
CA GLN A 98 8.28 -12.94 -2.28
C GLN A 98 7.51 -11.77 -2.87
N LEU A 99 7.18 -10.77 -2.04
CA LEU A 99 6.70 -9.48 -2.53
C LEU A 99 7.75 -8.89 -3.48
N LEU A 100 7.33 -8.56 -4.70
CA LEU A 100 8.20 -8.11 -5.76
C LEU A 100 8.01 -6.62 -6.05
N ASP A 101 6.76 -6.19 -6.22
CA ASP A 101 6.43 -4.83 -6.62
C ASP A 101 5.01 -4.45 -6.15
N ALA A 102 4.78 -3.15 -5.98
CA ALA A 102 3.51 -2.57 -5.55
C ALA A 102 3.21 -1.34 -6.41
N LYS A 103 2.26 -1.48 -7.34
CA LYS A 103 1.74 -0.38 -8.16
C LYS A 103 0.45 0.16 -7.56
N ASP A 104 -0.06 1.25 -8.10
CA ASP A 104 -1.33 1.84 -7.68
C ASP A 104 -2.51 0.86 -7.66
N ASP A 105 -2.59 -0.10 -8.59
CA ASP A 105 -3.69 -1.07 -8.67
C ASP A 105 -3.27 -2.54 -8.54
N GLU A 106 -1.97 -2.80 -8.30
CA GLU A 106 -1.38 -4.14 -8.43
C GLU A 106 -0.43 -4.46 -7.27
N LEU A 107 -0.54 -5.69 -6.75
CA LEU A 107 0.44 -6.29 -5.85
C LEU A 107 1.06 -7.53 -6.52
N SER A 108 2.38 -7.48 -6.73
CA SER A 108 3.14 -8.49 -7.46
C SER A 108 3.95 -9.39 -6.53
N PHE A 109 3.94 -10.69 -6.80
CA PHE A 109 4.71 -11.71 -6.08
C PHE A 109 5.59 -12.49 -7.05
N SER A 110 6.86 -12.69 -6.71
CA SER A 110 7.71 -13.68 -7.39
C SER A 110 7.47 -15.06 -6.79
N VAL A 111 7.26 -16.07 -7.64
CA VAL A 111 6.98 -17.45 -7.22
C VAL A 111 7.95 -18.38 -7.91
N GLY A 112 8.76 -19.06 -7.10
CA GLY A 112 9.63 -20.15 -7.55
C GLY A 112 8.87 -21.47 -7.57
N THR A 113 9.09 -22.27 -8.60
CA THR A 113 8.62 -23.66 -8.66
C THR A 113 9.66 -24.58 -9.31
N ARG A 114 9.43 -25.89 -9.24
CA ARG A 114 10.25 -26.91 -9.91
C ARG A 114 9.36 -27.78 -10.79
N ASP A 115 9.89 -28.30 -11.88
CA ASP A 115 9.21 -29.37 -12.61
C ASP A 115 9.47 -30.74 -11.96
N SER A 116 8.88 -31.79 -12.54
CA SER A 116 9.06 -33.19 -12.16
C SER A 116 10.49 -33.69 -12.34
N LYS A 117 11.28 -33.05 -13.21
CA LYS A 117 12.70 -33.36 -13.45
C LYS A 117 13.65 -32.55 -12.56
N GLY A 118 13.13 -31.66 -11.73
CA GLY A 118 13.90 -30.78 -10.83
C GLY A 118 14.33 -29.46 -11.45
N GLY A 119 13.95 -29.16 -12.69
CA GLY A 119 14.20 -27.87 -13.35
C GLY A 119 13.47 -26.73 -12.65
N GLY A 120 14.21 -25.71 -12.21
CA GLY A 120 13.65 -24.55 -11.52
C GLY A 120 13.09 -23.52 -12.50
N THR A 121 11.95 -22.91 -12.15
CA THR A 121 11.40 -21.74 -12.86
C THR A 121 10.89 -20.71 -11.88
N ILE A 122 10.96 -19.44 -12.25
CA ILE A 122 10.42 -18.31 -11.49
C ILE A 122 9.41 -17.59 -12.38
N TYR A 123 8.27 -17.21 -11.82
CA TYR A 123 7.25 -16.42 -12.51
C TYR A 123 6.59 -15.43 -11.55
N ILE A 124 5.84 -14.48 -12.09
CA ILE A 124 5.18 -13.43 -11.32
C ILE A 124 3.68 -13.74 -11.23
N LEU A 125 3.13 -13.63 -10.02
CA LEU A 125 1.70 -13.58 -9.76
C LEU A 125 1.30 -12.13 -9.43
N LYS A 126 0.19 -11.66 -10.00
CA LYS A 126 -0.30 -10.29 -9.85
C LYS A 126 -1.71 -10.34 -9.28
N LEU A 127 -1.92 -9.66 -8.16
CA LEU A 127 -3.24 -9.37 -7.64
C LEU A 127 -3.63 -7.94 -7.99
N PHE A 128 -4.89 -7.74 -8.35
CA PHE A 128 -5.44 -6.43 -8.69
C PHE A 128 -6.38 -5.92 -7.59
N GLY A 129 -6.39 -4.61 -7.36
CA GLY A 129 -7.08 -4.07 -6.19
C GLY A 129 -6.85 -2.58 -6.01
N ALA A 130 -6.98 -2.14 -4.77
CA ALA A 130 -6.68 -0.77 -4.37
C ALA A 130 -5.95 -0.77 -3.03
N TRP A 131 -5.01 0.15 -2.87
CA TRP A 131 -4.33 0.36 -1.61
C TRP A 131 -5.18 1.20 -0.68
N GLN A 132 -5.14 0.85 0.61
CA GLN A 132 -5.78 1.56 1.71
C GLN A 132 -4.93 1.47 2.97
N ALA A 133 -5.07 2.45 3.85
CA ALA A 133 -4.60 2.30 5.22
C ALA A 133 -5.71 1.65 6.05
N ASP A 134 -5.34 0.72 6.92
CA ASP A 134 -6.31 0.18 7.88
C ASP A 134 -6.45 1.08 9.11
N LYS A 135 -7.34 0.70 10.05
CA LYS A 135 -7.58 1.44 11.30
C LYS A 135 -6.36 1.57 12.23
N TYR A 136 -5.25 0.90 11.92
CA TYR A 136 -3.98 0.96 12.64
C TYR A 136 -2.89 1.62 11.80
N ASN A 137 -3.26 2.34 10.73
CA ASN A 137 -2.34 2.96 9.76
C ASN A 137 -1.34 1.95 9.14
N ARG A 138 -1.72 0.67 9.02
CA ARG A 138 -0.96 -0.33 8.26
C ARG A 138 -1.29 -0.20 6.79
N LEU A 139 -0.29 -0.44 5.94
CA LEU A 139 -0.49 -0.46 4.50
C LEU A 139 -1.22 -1.76 4.14
N SER A 140 -2.40 -1.64 3.53
CA SER A 140 -3.22 -2.78 3.14
C SER A 140 -3.57 -2.74 1.66
N PHE A 141 -3.57 -3.89 1.02
CA PHE A 141 -4.07 -4.06 -0.34
C PHE A 141 -5.42 -4.76 -0.34
N ASN A 142 -6.44 -4.08 -0.80
CA ASN A 142 -7.79 -4.60 -0.94
C ASN A 142 -7.94 -5.30 -2.28
N VAL A 143 -7.94 -6.62 -2.27
CA VAL A 143 -8.06 -7.45 -3.47
C VAL A 143 -9.50 -7.42 -3.97
N LYS A 144 -9.69 -6.91 -5.19
CA LYS A 144 -11.00 -6.88 -5.84
C LYS A 144 -11.41 -8.29 -6.24
N ARG A 145 -12.65 -8.70 -5.96
CA ARG A 145 -13.15 -10.02 -6.35
C ARG A 145 -14.36 -9.92 -7.25
N GLU A 146 -14.55 -10.90 -8.11
CA GLU A 146 -15.77 -11.00 -8.93
C GLU A 146 -17.03 -11.12 -8.06
N LYS A 147 -16.94 -11.91 -6.97
CA LYS A 147 -18.04 -12.18 -6.05
C LYS A 147 -17.51 -12.34 -4.62
N GLY A 148 -18.26 -11.83 -3.65
CA GLY A 148 -17.97 -11.96 -2.22
C GLY A 148 -17.34 -10.71 -1.59
N ALA A 149 -16.91 -10.84 -0.34
CA ALA A 149 -16.22 -9.77 0.39
C ALA A 149 -14.83 -9.52 -0.19
N ILE A 150 -14.35 -8.28 -0.06
CA ILE A 150 -12.98 -7.88 -0.39
C ILE A 150 -12.02 -8.60 0.56
N ASP A 151 -10.95 -9.16 0.02
CA ASP A 151 -9.87 -9.71 0.84
C ASP A 151 -8.85 -8.59 1.12
N ASN A 152 -8.50 -8.39 2.39
CA ASN A 152 -7.55 -7.36 2.81
C ASN A 152 -6.18 -8.01 3.11
N LEU A 153 -5.17 -7.61 2.35
CA LEU A 153 -3.78 -8.03 2.54
C LEU A 153 -3.03 -6.92 3.27
N ALA A 154 -3.04 -6.96 4.60
CA ALA A 154 -2.29 -6.02 5.42
C ALA A 154 -0.81 -6.39 5.48
N LEU A 155 0.06 -5.40 5.26
CA LEU A 155 1.49 -5.51 5.50
C LEU A 155 1.76 -5.24 7.00
N GLU A 156 2.38 -6.20 7.69
CA GLU A 156 2.70 -6.15 9.12
C GLU A 156 3.96 -5.35 9.43
N GLY A 157 4.89 -5.27 8.47
CA GLY A 157 6.16 -4.57 8.59
C GLY A 157 6.03 -3.05 8.74
N ALA A 158 7.17 -2.43 9.04
CA ALA A 158 7.24 -0.98 9.21
C ALA A 158 7.38 -0.27 7.86
N TRP A 159 6.77 0.91 7.76
CA TRP A 159 7.01 1.84 6.68
C TRP A 159 7.58 3.17 7.22
N LYS A 160 8.21 3.92 6.32
CA LYS A 160 8.78 5.25 6.54
C LYS A 160 8.58 6.12 5.30
N ILE A 161 8.85 7.42 5.45
CA ILE A 161 8.95 8.34 4.31
C ILE A 161 10.43 8.51 3.93
N ASN A 162 10.76 8.43 2.64
CA ASN A 162 12.10 8.70 2.14
C ASN A 162 12.32 10.20 1.81
N ASN A 163 13.49 10.56 1.30
CA ASN A 163 13.82 11.94 0.96
C ASN A 163 13.00 12.52 -0.21
N ASN A 164 12.34 11.67 -1.00
CA ASN A 164 11.46 12.05 -2.10
C ASN A 164 9.99 12.17 -1.66
N ASN A 165 9.72 12.12 -0.36
CA ASN A 165 8.37 12.09 0.21
C ASN A 165 7.56 10.85 -0.22
N GLU A 166 8.21 9.73 -0.52
CA GLU A 166 7.55 8.48 -0.89
C GLU A 166 7.42 7.54 0.29
N ILE A 167 6.36 6.73 0.32
CA ILE A 167 6.22 5.66 1.31
C ILE A 167 7.14 4.51 0.91
N VAL A 168 8.03 4.15 1.83
CA VAL A 168 8.92 3.01 1.70
C VAL A 168 8.59 2.00 2.79
N TYR A 169 8.11 0.84 2.37
CA TYR A 169 7.91 -0.32 3.22
C TYR A 169 9.14 -1.21 3.16
N THR A 170 9.61 -1.66 4.32
CA THR A 170 10.80 -2.52 4.42
C THR A 170 10.48 -3.72 5.29
N HIS A 171 10.77 -4.91 4.77
CA HIS A 171 10.66 -6.18 5.47
C HIS A 171 12.00 -6.89 5.46
N THR A 172 12.49 -7.27 6.64
CA THR A 172 13.78 -7.94 6.81
C THR A 172 13.55 -9.35 7.36
N GLU A 173 14.16 -10.34 6.71
CA GLU A 173 14.10 -11.74 7.10
C GLU A 173 15.49 -12.27 7.41
N SER A 174 15.65 -12.96 8.55
CA SER A 174 16.86 -13.73 8.83
C SER A 174 16.75 -15.15 8.29
N ILE A 175 17.67 -15.55 7.43
CA ILE A 175 17.80 -16.94 6.97
C ILE A 175 18.35 -17.76 8.14
N LEU A 176 17.50 -18.56 8.80
CA LEU A 176 17.85 -19.32 10.01
C LEU A 176 19.14 -20.16 9.91
N LYS A 177 19.47 -20.66 8.71
CA LYS A 177 20.67 -21.50 8.49
C LYS A 177 21.96 -20.70 8.36
N THR A 178 21.93 -19.53 7.71
CA THR A 178 23.13 -18.71 7.44
C THR A 178 23.22 -17.48 8.34
N LYS A 179 22.15 -17.16 9.07
CA LYS A 179 21.93 -15.90 9.80
C LYS A 179 22.03 -14.64 8.93
N GLU A 180 22.00 -14.79 7.61
CA GLU A 180 21.99 -13.65 6.69
C GLU A 180 20.62 -12.98 6.72
N GLU A 181 20.61 -11.65 6.62
CA GLU A 181 19.38 -10.87 6.53
C GLU A 181 19.08 -10.50 5.09
N ILE A 182 17.92 -10.92 4.59
CA ILE A 182 17.39 -10.46 3.30
C ILE A 182 16.40 -9.35 3.60
N THR A 183 16.66 -8.16 3.03
CA THR A 183 15.75 -7.02 3.14
C THR A 183 15.05 -6.79 1.82
N ASN A 184 13.72 -6.86 1.83
CA ASN A 184 12.86 -6.52 0.70
C ASN A 184 12.25 -5.14 0.93
N THR A 185 12.20 -4.33 -0.13
CA THR A 185 11.69 -2.96 -0.05
C THR A 185 10.63 -2.74 -1.12
N LEU A 186 9.49 -2.19 -0.73
CA LEU A 186 8.47 -1.67 -1.65
C LEU A 186 8.46 -0.14 -1.55
N THR A 187 8.53 0.54 -2.68
CA THR A 187 8.44 2.00 -2.75
C THR A 187 7.17 2.36 -3.51
N PHE A 188 6.27 3.07 -2.85
CA PHE A 188 5.03 3.53 -3.44
C PHE A 188 5.24 4.89 -4.07
N LYS A 189 4.87 5.02 -5.34
CA LYS A 189 4.94 6.29 -6.08
C LYS A 189 3.57 6.96 -6.09
N GLY A 190 3.46 8.06 -5.36
CA GLY A 190 2.24 8.83 -5.19
C GLY A 190 2.52 10.20 -4.60
N HIS A 191 1.47 10.90 -4.19
CA HIS A 191 1.58 12.24 -3.61
C HIS A 191 0.75 12.40 -2.35
N TRP A 192 1.24 13.24 -1.44
CA TRP A 192 0.52 13.65 -0.24
C TRP A 192 -0.56 14.68 -0.56
N ASP A 193 -1.73 14.49 0.03
CA ASP A 193 -2.85 15.43 0.06
C ASP A 193 -3.31 15.62 1.53
N ILE A 194 -3.77 16.81 1.86
CA ILE A 194 -4.24 17.18 3.22
C ILE A 194 -5.63 17.77 3.06
N THR A 195 -6.63 16.88 3.09
CA THR A 195 -8.02 17.22 2.81
C THR A 195 -8.83 17.49 4.07
N GLU A 196 -8.50 16.85 5.18
CA GLU A 196 -9.29 16.82 6.41
C GLU A 196 -8.43 17.18 7.64
N LYS A 197 -9.08 17.68 8.68
CA LYS A 197 -8.44 17.88 9.98
C LYS A 197 -8.00 16.52 10.56
N ASN A 198 -6.78 16.43 11.05
CA ASN A 198 -6.18 15.20 11.63
C ASN A 198 -6.07 14.01 10.67
N ARG A 199 -6.08 14.26 9.36
CA ARG A 199 -5.92 13.23 8.34
C ARG A 199 -5.00 13.69 7.23
N ILE A 200 -4.18 12.76 6.75
CA ILE A 200 -3.36 12.95 5.56
C ILE A 200 -3.52 11.75 4.65
N SER A 201 -3.59 12.01 3.35
CA SER A 201 -3.78 10.98 2.34
C SER A 201 -2.53 10.86 1.48
N TYR A 202 -2.02 9.65 1.28
CA TYR A 202 -1.02 9.37 0.26
C TYR A 202 -1.70 8.74 -0.96
N VAL A 203 -1.88 9.54 -2.01
CA VAL A 203 -2.67 9.18 -3.18
C VAL A 203 -1.79 8.50 -4.22
N LEU A 204 -2.14 7.28 -4.61
CA LEU A 204 -1.51 6.54 -5.70
C LEU A 204 -2.29 6.72 -7.00
N ASN A 205 -3.60 6.49 -6.95
CA ASN A 205 -4.50 6.67 -8.09
C ASN A 205 -5.92 7.02 -7.62
N LYS A 206 -6.37 8.23 -7.99
CA LYS A 206 -7.69 8.76 -7.62
C LYS A 206 -8.84 8.06 -8.34
N GLU A 207 -8.65 7.58 -9.57
CA GLU A 207 -9.72 6.99 -10.39
C GLU A 207 -10.26 5.69 -9.79
N ILE A 208 -9.38 4.92 -9.15
CA ILE A 208 -9.73 3.65 -8.48
C ILE A 208 -9.76 3.77 -6.95
N ASN A 209 -9.65 4.99 -6.42
CA ASN A 209 -9.59 5.27 -4.98
C ASN A 209 -8.50 4.46 -4.26
N SER A 210 -7.32 4.37 -4.89
CA SER A 210 -6.13 3.74 -4.32
C SER A 210 -5.27 4.80 -3.64
N GLN A 211 -5.37 4.84 -2.32
CA GLN A 211 -4.72 5.84 -1.48
C GLN A 211 -4.62 5.34 -0.04
N PHE A 212 -3.62 5.82 0.70
CA PHE A 212 -3.50 5.56 2.13
C PHE A 212 -4.02 6.74 2.93
N ASP A 213 -5.17 6.58 3.58
CA ASP A 213 -5.75 7.61 4.46
C ASP A 213 -5.32 7.37 5.90
N PHE A 214 -4.38 8.18 6.38
CA PHE A 214 -3.83 8.05 7.71
C PHE A 214 -4.50 8.98 8.70
N GLU A 215 -4.89 8.44 9.85
CA GLU A 215 -5.26 9.24 11.00
C GLU A 215 -3.99 9.71 11.72
N VAL A 216 -3.86 11.03 11.87
CA VAL A 216 -2.66 11.68 12.38
C VAL A 216 -3.00 12.79 13.37
N GLY A 217 -2.16 12.96 14.38
CA GLY A 217 -2.13 14.18 15.17
C GLY A 217 -1.14 15.17 14.55
N LEU A 218 -1.58 16.31 14.05
CA LEU A 218 -0.65 17.32 13.54
C LEU A 218 0.22 17.87 14.68
N ILE A 219 1.54 17.85 14.51
CA ILE A 219 2.48 18.33 15.54
C ILE A 219 2.74 19.81 15.31
N ARG A 220 3.27 20.16 14.14
CA ARG A 220 3.64 21.55 13.80
C ARG A 220 4.02 21.70 12.33
N ALA A 221 3.78 22.88 11.78
CA ALA A 221 4.41 23.33 10.56
C ALA A 221 5.77 23.99 10.88
N THR A 222 6.80 23.65 10.11
CA THR A 222 8.15 24.19 10.22
C THR A 222 8.54 24.91 8.93
N LYS A 223 9.70 25.58 8.92
CA LYS A 223 10.20 26.28 7.73
C LYS A 223 10.49 25.34 6.55
N SER A 224 10.83 24.08 6.82
CA SER A 224 11.27 23.10 5.82
C SER A 224 10.25 21.98 5.57
N GLY A 225 9.13 21.98 6.30
CA GLY A 225 8.21 20.86 6.22
C GLY A 225 7.04 20.92 7.20
N ILE A 226 6.23 19.88 7.18
CA ILE A 226 5.11 19.67 8.10
C ILE A 226 5.36 18.36 8.86
N GLU A 227 5.30 18.42 10.19
CA GLU A 227 5.50 17.27 11.07
C GLU A 227 4.16 16.78 11.62
N TYR A 228 3.92 15.48 11.48
CA TYR A 228 2.75 14.76 11.97
C TYR A 228 3.16 13.67 12.95
N LYS A 229 2.30 13.43 13.93
CA LYS A 229 2.37 12.29 14.83
C LYS A 229 1.44 11.23 14.28
N ILE A 230 1.95 10.03 14.05
CA ILE A 230 1.18 8.91 13.54
C ILE A 230 1.43 7.68 14.41
N SER A 231 0.37 6.97 14.75
CA SER A 231 0.47 5.66 15.40
C SER A 231 0.42 4.59 14.32
N ILE A 232 1.44 3.74 14.20
CA ILE A 232 1.52 2.71 13.16
C ILE A 232 1.52 1.32 13.80
N GLY A 233 0.66 0.44 13.29
CA GLY A 233 0.60 -0.98 13.64
C GLY A 233 -0.19 -1.30 14.90
N GLY A 234 -0.36 -2.61 15.18
CA GLY A 234 -1.15 -3.12 16.30
C GLY A 234 -0.57 -2.80 17.68
N ALA A 235 0.75 -2.59 17.77
CA ALA A 235 1.42 -2.14 19.00
C ALA A 235 1.42 -0.60 19.17
N GLN A 236 0.80 0.14 18.25
CA GLN A 236 0.69 1.61 18.24
C GLN A 236 2.03 2.32 18.50
N ALA A 237 3.08 1.91 17.79
CA ALA A 237 4.35 2.64 17.85
C ALA A 237 4.11 4.05 17.30
N ILE A 238 4.21 5.04 18.17
CA ILE A 238 4.09 6.45 17.81
C ILE A 238 5.35 6.83 17.02
N LYS A 239 5.16 7.32 15.80
CA LYS A 239 6.23 7.85 14.95
C LYS A 239 5.93 9.30 14.58
N THR A 240 7.00 10.03 14.26
CA THR A 240 6.91 11.32 13.61
C THR A 240 7.08 11.14 12.12
N LEU A 241 6.11 11.63 11.36
CA LEU A 241 6.11 11.69 9.90
C LEU A 241 6.41 13.13 9.50
N ALA A 242 7.48 13.35 8.73
CA ALA A 242 7.87 14.68 8.28
C ALA A 242 7.77 14.77 6.76
N LEU A 243 6.88 15.64 6.27
CA LEU A 243 6.79 15.98 4.85
C LEU A 243 7.72 17.15 4.57
N SER A 244 8.66 16.95 3.65
CA SER A 244 9.65 17.97 3.28
C SER A 244 9.19 18.73 2.06
N GLY A 245 9.28 20.06 2.12
CA GLY A 245 8.79 20.92 1.04
C GLY A 245 9.16 22.39 1.23
N LYS A 246 8.59 23.23 0.37
CA LYS A 246 8.84 24.67 0.35
C LYS A 246 7.53 25.43 0.47
N TRP A 247 7.50 26.40 1.38
CA TRP A 247 6.40 27.32 1.51
C TRP A 247 6.51 28.43 0.47
N LYS A 248 5.40 28.74 -0.20
CA LYS A 248 5.27 29.87 -1.12
C LYS A 248 3.96 30.60 -0.89
N LEU A 249 3.96 31.90 -1.15
CA LEU A 249 2.75 32.69 -1.13
C LEU A 249 2.24 32.90 -2.56
N ASN A 250 0.97 32.63 -2.80
CA ASN A 250 0.32 32.83 -4.07
C ASN A 250 -0.86 33.79 -3.91
N LYS A 251 -0.90 34.84 -4.74
CA LYS A 251 -1.93 35.89 -4.65
C LYS A 251 -3.36 35.36 -4.83
N LYS A 252 -3.54 34.29 -5.60
CA LYS A 252 -4.85 33.68 -5.90
C LYS A 252 -5.19 32.50 -4.99
N LEU A 253 -4.18 31.72 -4.61
CA LEU A 253 -4.36 30.42 -3.93
C LEU A 253 -4.02 30.46 -2.44
N GLY A 254 -3.50 31.58 -1.93
CA GLY A 254 -3.12 31.71 -0.52
C GLY A 254 -1.72 31.17 -0.23
N LEU A 255 -1.57 30.43 0.86
CA LEU A 255 -0.29 29.84 1.25
C LEU A 255 -0.16 28.44 0.64
N LEU A 256 0.89 28.20 -0.14
CA LEU A 256 1.16 26.93 -0.79
C LEU A 256 2.33 26.21 -0.10
N PHE A 257 2.19 24.90 0.07
CA PHE A 257 3.29 24.02 0.42
C PHE A 257 3.62 23.13 -0.79
N GLU A 258 4.76 23.38 -1.41
CA GLU A 258 5.25 22.65 -2.58
C GLU A 258 6.12 21.47 -2.15
N ILE A 259 5.71 20.27 -2.55
CA ILE A 259 6.41 19.02 -2.29
C ILE A 259 7.00 18.54 -3.61
N PRO A 260 8.34 18.43 -3.74
CA PRO A 260 8.96 17.81 -4.90
C PRO A 260 8.88 16.29 -4.78
N TYR A 261 8.63 15.63 -5.91
CA TYR A 261 8.62 14.17 -6.06
C TYR A 261 9.64 13.74 -7.13
N GLU A 262 9.89 12.43 -7.20
CA GLU A 262 10.75 11.84 -8.23
C GLU A 262 10.23 12.19 -9.64
N GLY A 263 11.13 12.48 -10.59
CA GLY A 263 10.78 12.91 -11.94
C GLY A 263 10.59 14.42 -12.10
N GLY A 264 10.74 15.21 -11.03
CA GLY A 264 10.66 16.67 -11.07
C GLY A 264 9.24 17.22 -10.98
N GLU A 265 8.26 16.35 -10.75
CA GLU A 265 6.89 16.77 -10.45
C GLU A 265 6.85 17.49 -9.11
N ILE A 266 6.11 18.60 -9.07
CA ILE A 266 5.88 19.38 -7.85
C ILE A 266 4.38 19.38 -7.60
N GLN A 267 3.95 18.78 -6.49
CA GLN A 267 2.57 18.93 -6.03
C GLN A 267 2.50 20.04 -5.00
N SER A 268 1.46 20.86 -5.10
CA SER A 268 1.22 21.97 -4.19
C SER A 268 -0.01 21.70 -3.35
N ILE A 269 0.14 21.79 -2.04
CA ILE A 269 -0.98 21.77 -1.10
C ILE A 269 -1.32 23.22 -0.78
N ALA A 270 -2.54 23.63 -1.16
CA ALA A 270 -3.03 24.97 -0.89
C ALA A 270 -3.69 25.03 0.48
N PHE A 271 -3.23 25.97 1.30
CA PHE A 271 -3.79 26.28 2.60
C PHE A 271 -4.47 27.64 2.55
N GLY A 272 -5.69 27.68 3.09
CA GLY A 272 -6.21 28.93 3.61
C GLY A 272 -5.38 29.34 4.82
N ALA A 273 -5.23 30.63 5.08
CA ALA A 273 -4.61 31.08 6.31
C ALA A 273 -5.09 32.45 6.77
N THR A 274 -5.28 32.60 8.07
CA THR A 274 -5.39 33.94 8.68
C THR A 274 -4.00 34.39 9.08
N CYS A 275 -3.59 35.56 8.61
CA CYS A 275 -2.24 36.08 8.81
C CYS A 275 -2.26 37.28 9.77
N LYS A 276 -1.34 37.28 10.73
CA LYS A 276 -1.08 38.42 11.61
C LYS A 276 0.39 38.79 11.59
N LEU A 277 0.67 40.10 11.59
CA LEU A 277 2.03 40.60 11.72
C LEU A 277 2.48 40.43 13.17
N SER A 278 3.50 39.60 13.39
CA SER A 278 4.13 39.41 14.69
C SER A 278 5.51 40.08 14.69
N GLY A 279 5.72 41.08 15.55
CA GLY A 279 6.99 41.82 15.62
C GLY A 279 7.44 42.45 14.28
N LYS A 280 8.66 43.00 14.24
CA LYS A 280 9.26 43.50 12.99
C LYS A 280 9.78 42.28 12.21
N ASP A 281 9.06 41.87 11.17
CA ASP A 281 9.46 40.93 10.09
C ASP A 281 9.02 39.45 10.19
N THR A 282 8.04 39.12 11.03
CA THR A 282 7.43 37.76 11.02
C THR A 282 5.91 37.79 10.83
N LEU A 283 5.41 36.76 10.16
CA LEU A 283 4.00 36.54 9.89
C LEU A 283 3.56 35.22 10.54
N ASP A 284 2.52 35.30 11.35
CA ASP A 284 1.87 34.15 11.97
C ASP A 284 0.66 33.74 11.13
N PHE A 285 0.70 32.53 10.57
CA PHE A 285 -0.35 31.94 9.74
C PHE A 285 -1.08 30.86 10.54
N LYS A 286 -2.40 30.96 10.71
CA LYS A 286 -3.24 29.82 11.14
C LYS A 286 -3.72 29.06 9.92
N LEU A 287 -3.38 27.78 9.77
CA LEU A 287 -3.63 27.03 8.53
C LEU A 287 -5.05 26.47 8.48
N LYS A 288 -5.62 26.47 7.28
CA LYS A 288 -6.92 25.90 6.95
C LYS A 288 -6.81 24.98 5.74
N ASN A 289 -7.60 23.91 5.70
CA ASN A 289 -7.67 23.03 4.53
C ASN A 289 -8.37 23.72 3.35
N ARG A 290 -8.49 22.99 2.23
CA ARG A 290 -9.20 23.46 1.02
C ARG A 290 -10.69 23.75 1.22
N LEU A 291 -11.30 23.18 2.27
CA LEU A 291 -12.69 23.43 2.65
C LEU A 291 -12.83 24.65 3.58
N GLY A 292 -11.71 25.26 3.98
CA GLY A 292 -11.68 26.40 4.90
C GLY A 292 -11.75 26.02 6.38
N GLU A 293 -11.69 24.72 6.71
CA GLU A 293 -11.68 24.22 8.07
C GLU A 293 -10.31 24.46 8.73
N ASP A 294 -10.32 24.88 9.99
CA ASP A 294 -9.11 25.14 10.77
C ASP A 294 -8.38 23.82 11.07
N LEU A 295 -7.08 23.77 10.74
CA LEU A 295 -6.21 22.63 11.01
C LEU A 295 -5.62 22.67 12.43
N GLU A 296 -5.99 23.65 13.25
CA GLU A 296 -5.51 23.91 14.61
C GLU A 296 -3.99 24.00 14.71
N THR A 297 -3.36 24.41 13.60
CA THR A 297 -1.93 24.62 13.53
C THR A 297 -1.64 26.03 13.10
N SER A 298 -0.49 26.52 13.55
CA SER A 298 0.04 27.78 13.12
C SER A 298 1.48 27.66 12.68
N MET A 299 1.88 28.51 11.76
CA MET A 299 3.25 28.62 11.29
C MET A 299 3.71 30.07 11.35
N ARG A 300 4.92 30.26 11.84
CA ARG A 300 5.60 31.55 11.78
C ARG A 300 6.61 31.57 10.65
N LEU A 301 6.40 32.43 9.66
CA LEU A 301 7.36 32.65 8.57
C LEU A 301 7.97 34.04 8.66
N SER A 302 9.27 34.16 8.37
CA SER A 302 9.91 35.47 8.23
C SER A 302 9.73 36.02 6.82
N ARG A 303 9.75 37.35 6.69
CA ARG A 303 9.67 38.05 5.40
C ARG A 303 10.67 37.51 4.35
N LYS A 304 11.88 37.16 4.77
CA LYS A 304 12.94 36.60 3.91
C LYS A 304 12.56 35.27 3.25
N ILE A 305 11.73 34.44 3.90
CA ILE A 305 11.31 33.15 3.36
C ILE A 305 10.31 33.35 2.21
N LEU A 306 9.56 34.45 2.22
CA LEU A 306 8.53 34.76 1.23
C LEU A 306 9.06 35.48 -0.03
N LYS A 307 10.38 35.75 -0.11
CA LYS A 307 11.10 36.27 -1.30
C LYS A 307 10.30 37.30 -2.11
N ASP A 308 9.98 38.44 -1.50
CA ASP A 308 9.26 39.60 -2.09
C ASP A 308 7.82 39.34 -2.59
N GLN A 309 7.38 38.08 -2.69
CA GLN A 309 6.03 37.71 -3.12
C GLN A 309 4.94 38.04 -2.09
N GLY A 310 5.35 38.40 -0.86
CA GLY A 310 4.47 38.75 0.25
C GLY A 310 4.38 40.24 0.58
N GLU A 311 5.00 41.13 -0.19
CA GLU A 311 5.10 42.56 0.19
C GLU A 311 3.74 43.25 0.32
N ALA A 312 2.84 43.07 -0.65
CA ALA A 312 1.49 43.65 -0.59
C ALA A 312 0.68 43.15 0.63
N TYR A 313 0.92 41.92 1.09
CA TYR A 313 0.28 41.36 2.28
C TYR A 313 0.84 41.98 3.57
N ILE A 314 2.16 42.18 3.59
CA ILE A 314 2.87 42.81 4.70
C ILE A 314 2.50 44.29 4.82
N GLU A 315 2.34 45.00 3.70
CA GLU A 315 1.87 46.39 3.66
C GLU A 315 0.46 46.51 4.22
N ALA A 316 -0.49 45.70 3.75
CA ALA A 316 -1.86 45.71 4.28
C ALA A 316 -1.92 45.45 5.80
N LEU A 317 -1.09 44.52 6.31
CA LEU A 317 -0.99 44.25 7.74
C LEU A 317 -0.34 45.39 8.54
N ARG A 318 0.60 46.14 7.95
CA ARG A 318 1.20 47.34 8.57
C ARG A 318 0.18 48.46 8.73
N ASP A 319 -0.79 48.55 7.83
CA ASP A 319 -1.90 49.50 7.90
C ASP A 319 -3.00 49.09 8.91
N GLY A 320 -2.72 48.08 9.75
CA GLY A 320 -3.64 47.62 10.80
C GLY A 320 -4.79 46.75 10.30
N LYS A 321 -4.78 46.32 9.04
CA LYS A 321 -5.84 45.46 8.47
C LYS A 321 -5.53 44.00 8.77
N GLU A 322 -6.52 43.26 9.27
CA GLU A 322 -6.40 41.80 9.36
C GLU A 322 -6.54 41.20 7.95
N VAL A 323 -5.61 40.31 7.58
CA VAL A 323 -5.59 39.72 6.24
C VAL A 323 -5.87 38.23 6.31
N SER A 324 -6.92 37.81 5.60
CA SER A 324 -7.25 36.39 5.41
C SER A 324 -6.96 35.96 3.97
N LEU A 325 -6.25 34.84 3.86
CA LEU A 325 -5.98 34.10 2.64
C LEU A 325 -6.97 32.92 2.57
N LEU A 326 -7.78 32.83 1.53
CA LEU A 326 -8.61 31.64 1.30
C LEU A 326 -7.94 30.79 0.21
N ALA A 327 -7.98 29.48 0.39
CA ALA A 327 -7.58 28.56 -0.67
C ALA A 327 -8.58 28.69 -1.83
N GLY A 328 -8.16 29.30 -2.95
CA GLY A 328 -8.92 29.33 -4.20
C GLY A 328 -9.64 30.62 -4.58
N ILE A 329 -9.81 31.62 -3.70
CA ILE A 329 -10.36 32.95 -4.05
C ILE A 329 -9.76 34.02 -3.11
N GLY A 330 -9.30 35.15 -3.67
CA GLY A 330 -8.69 36.26 -2.94
C GLY A 330 -9.69 37.20 -2.23
N PHE A 331 -9.30 37.64 -1.04
CA PHE A 331 -9.78 38.73 -0.17
C PHE A 331 -11.29 39.01 -0.02
N ARG A 332 -11.74 39.05 1.25
CA ARG A 332 -12.82 39.95 1.67
C ARG A 332 -12.17 41.22 2.24
N TRP A 333 -12.62 42.36 1.73
CA TRP A 333 -12.23 43.71 2.15
C TRP A 333 -12.83 44.04 3.52
#